data_AF-A0A7K5ICS4-F1
#
_entry.id   AF-A0A7K5ICS4-F1
#
_cell.length_a   1.000
_cell.length_b   1.000
_cell.length_c   1.000
_cell.angle_alpha   90.00
_cell.angle_beta   90.00
_cell.angle_gamma   90.00
#
_symmetry.space_group_name_H-M   'P 1'
#
loop_
_entity.id
_entity.type
_entity.pdbx_description
1 polymer ?
#
loop_
_entity_poly.entity_id
_entity_poly.type
_entity_poly.pdbx_seq_one_letter_code
_entity_poly.pdbx_strand_id
1 'polypeptide(L)'
;NPGPGTSRPPPAMESRRLSSHGRRSGPSMPVYRALPASPPGRLRVSPRLGPRLGSGRVDFSLATALNSEFRETRTNEKVEMMELNDRFASYIEKVRLLEQRNKVLVLELNQAREQEPSRTADIYQEQLQELRRRVEHLATAKARLEMERDNLAQDLGSLQQKLQDEVTLRLEAESNLAAYRQDVDNAALARLDLERRVGSLQDEIAFLYKVHEEELRELQEQLARQRVHVEVDASKPDLTAALRDIRSQYEAMAASNVQETEEWYKSKFADLTDAAARHAEALRVARQEANEYRRQLQALTCDLEALRGSNESLERQLRELEERYALETAGYQDTVLRLEEDIHSLKEEMAQHLQDYQDLLNVKLALDMEITTYRKLLEGEESRITIPVQSFSNLQIRETSLDTKSVSEAHVKRSIVVKTVETRDGEVLKESKQEHKEV
;
A
#
# COMPACT_ATOMS: atom_id res chain seq x y z
N ASN A 1 3.76 -39.42 24.60
CA ASN A 1 3.58 -38.59 25.81
C ASN A 1 3.77 -37.12 25.45
N PRO A 2 2.95 -36.23 26.01
CA PRO A 2 2.04 -35.41 25.22
C PRO A 2 2.27 -33.90 25.41
N GLY A 3 1.68 -33.08 24.55
CA GLY A 3 1.38 -31.68 24.89
C GLY A 3 1.08 -30.81 23.68
N PRO A 4 0.01 -29.99 23.69
CA PRO A 4 -0.82 -29.73 22.53
C PRO A 4 -0.63 -28.32 21.93
N GLY A 5 -1.16 -28.16 20.71
CA GLY A 5 -1.17 -26.91 19.96
C GLY A 5 -1.97 -25.79 20.63
N THR A 6 -1.55 -24.56 20.33
CA THR A 6 -2.24 -23.32 20.69
C THR A 6 -2.49 -22.50 19.42
N SER A 7 -3.65 -22.75 18.82
CA SER A 7 -4.29 -21.92 17.81
C SER A 7 -4.79 -20.62 18.46
N ARG A 8 -4.36 -19.48 17.93
CA ARG A 8 -4.80 -18.14 18.33
C ARG A 8 -6.03 -17.73 17.50
N PRO A 9 -7.18 -17.36 18.09
CA PRO A 9 -8.34 -16.90 17.33
C PRO A 9 -8.29 -15.38 17.06
N PRO A 10 -8.94 -14.89 15.97
CA PRO A 10 -9.13 -13.47 15.71
C PRO A 10 -10.34 -12.90 16.47
N PRO A 11 -10.42 -11.56 16.68
CA PRO A 11 -11.55 -10.95 17.37
C PRO A 11 -12.79 -10.87 16.47
N ALA A 12 -13.94 -11.27 17.03
CA ALA A 12 -15.24 -11.24 16.39
C ALA A 12 -15.81 -9.82 16.34
N MET A 13 -16.34 -9.45 15.16
CA MET A 13 -17.28 -8.34 15.00
C MET A 13 -18.62 -8.71 15.64
N GLU A 14 -19.14 -7.85 16.51
CA GLU A 14 -20.48 -7.96 17.04
C GLU A 14 -21.32 -6.76 16.57
N SER A 15 -22.13 -6.99 15.54
CA SER A 15 -23.27 -6.14 15.20
C SER A 15 -24.51 -6.72 15.87
N ARG A 16 -25.15 -5.99 16.79
CA ARG A 16 -26.59 -6.11 17.01
C ARG A 16 -27.23 -4.77 17.38
N ARG A 17 -28.38 -4.61 16.75
CA ARG A 17 -29.26 -3.45 16.62
C ARG A 17 -30.25 -3.33 17.80
N LEU A 18 -30.73 -2.10 17.97
CA LEU A 18 -32.05 -1.65 18.47
C LEU A 18 -32.36 -1.80 19.98
N SER A 19 -32.56 -0.66 20.65
CA SER A 19 -33.87 -0.37 21.26
C SER A 19 -34.06 1.14 21.53
N SER A 20 -35.32 1.49 21.61
CA SER A 20 -35.98 2.80 21.49
C SER A 20 -36.50 3.35 22.82
N HIS A 21 -36.90 4.63 22.81
CA HIS A 21 -37.68 5.40 23.82
C HIS A 21 -36.87 5.89 25.04
N GLY A 22 -36.94 7.15 25.51
CA GLY A 22 -37.69 8.34 25.10
C GLY A 22 -37.66 9.41 26.21
N ARG A 23 -37.93 10.67 25.83
CA ARG A 23 -38.25 11.87 26.67
C ARG A 23 -37.08 12.44 27.50
N ARG A 24 -36.93 13.73 27.79
CA ARG A 24 -37.61 15.05 27.61
C ARG A 24 -36.54 16.03 28.20
N SER A 25 -36.22 17.22 27.71
CA SER A 25 -36.98 18.47 27.74
C SER A 25 -35.92 19.59 27.59
N GLY A 26 -36.03 20.45 26.58
CA GLY A 26 -35.24 21.69 26.47
C GLY A 26 -36.21 22.88 26.40
N PRO A 27 -35.97 23.99 27.13
CA PRO A 27 -36.97 25.04 27.28
C PRO A 27 -37.04 25.97 26.06
N SER A 28 -38.29 26.27 25.71
CA SER A 28 -38.77 27.21 24.71
C SER A 28 -38.49 28.66 25.10
N MET A 29 -37.97 29.46 24.17
CA MET A 29 -37.99 30.93 24.25
C MET A 29 -39.29 31.48 23.64
N PRO A 30 -39.84 32.59 24.15
CA PRO A 30 -41.17 33.04 23.80
C PRO A 30 -41.22 33.86 22.50
N VAL A 31 -42.21 33.53 21.68
CA VAL A 31 -42.65 34.27 20.49
C VAL A 31 -43.48 35.47 20.95
N TYR A 32 -43.06 36.69 20.61
CA TYR A 32 -43.89 37.88 20.73
C TYR A 32 -44.97 37.87 19.63
N ARG A 33 -46.22 37.76 20.05
CA ARG A 33 -47.42 37.85 19.20
C ARG A 33 -47.89 39.30 19.21
N ALA A 34 -47.65 40.03 18.12
CA ALA A 34 -48.29 41.30 17.85
C ALA A 34 -49.61 41.05 17.10
N LEU A 35 -50.72 41.56 17.63
CA LEU A 35 -51.99 41.70 16.91
C LEU A 35 -52.23 43.19 16.61
N PRO A 36 -52.93 43.52 15.51
CA PRO A 36 -52.97 44.86 14.96
C PRO A 36 -54.17 45.69 15.46
N ALA A 37 -54.03 46.99 15.21
CA ALA A 37 -54.94 48.08 15.52
C ALA A 37 -56.33 47.99 14.84
N SER A 38 -57.29 48.69 15.44
CA SER A 38 -58.55 49.13 14.82
C SER A 38 -58.83 50.59 15.23
N PRO A 39 -59.18 51.50 14.30
CA PRO A 39 -59.67 52.86 14.61
C PRO A 39 -61.19 52.98 14.30
N PRO A 40 -61.81 54.17 14.30
CA PRO A 40 -62.14 54.99 15.47
C PRO A 40 -63.66 55.27 15.58
N GLY A 41 -64.15 55.49 16.81
CA GLY A 41 -65.53 55.90 17.09
C GLY A 41 -65.66 57.42 17.20
N ARG A 42 -66.38 58.01 16.24
CA ARG A 42 -66.72 59.43 16.13
C ARG A 42 -68.06 59.69 16.84
N LEU A 43 -68.15 60.68 17.73
CA LEU A 43 -69.44 61.28 18.11
C LEU A 43 -69.38 62.81 18.05
N ARG A 44 -70.38 63.35 17.37
CA ARG A 44 -70.61 64.73 16.98
C ARG A 44 -71.98 65.14 17.54
N VAL A 45 -72.05 66.19 18.34
CA VAL A 45 -73.27 66.99 18.60
C VAL A 45 -72.79 68.42 18.92
N SER A 46 -72.75 69.32 17.94
CA SER A 46 -73.80 70.28 17.50
C SER A 46 -73.97 71.52 18.41
N PRO A 47 -74.00 72.74 17.84
CA PRO A 47 -73.98 74.00 18.57
C PRO A 47 -75.39 74.49 18.94
N ARG A 48 -75.52 75.31 19.99
CA ARG A 48 -76.74 76.09 20.26
C ARG A 48 -76.41 77.54 20.62
N LEU A 49 -76.78 78.41 19.67
CA LEU A 49 -77.52 79.69 19.78
C LEU A 49 -77.55 80.38 21.15
N GLY A 50 -77.07 81.63 21.19
CA GLY A 50 -77.22 82.53 22.32
C GLY A 50 -78.60 83.22 22.42
N PRO A 51 -78.87 83.90 23.54
CA PRO A 51 -79.78 85.04 23.61
C PRO A 51 -79.00 86.32 24.01
N ARG A 52 -79.09 87.40 23.23
CA ARG A 52 -80.04 88.53 23.37
C ARG A 52 -79.89 89.35 24.66
N LEU A 53 -79.56 90.63 24.42
CA LEU A 53 -79.47 91.77 25.33
C LEU A 53 -80.69 91.91 26.25
N GLY A 54 -80.41 92.02 27.55
CA GLY A 54 -81.31 92.55 28.57
C GLY A 54 -80.53 93.57 29.40
N SER A 55 -81.00 94.82 29.38
CA SER A 55 -80.48 95.93 30.16
C SER A 55 -80.64 95.66 31.67
N GLY A 56 -79.54 95.73 32.43
CA GLY A 56 -79.54 95.62 33.88
C GLY A 56 -78.13 95.79 34.45
N ARG A 57 -77.92 96.90 35.17
CA ARG A 57 -76.82 97.23 36.11
C ARG A 57 -75.50 96.45 35.99
N VAL A 58 -74.44 97.16 35.63
CA VAL A 58 -73.05 96.69 35.62
C VAL A 58 -72.51 96.61 37.06
N ASP A 59 -72.36 95.40 37.60
CA ASP A 59 -71.64 95.16 38.86
C ASP A 59 -70.14 94.91 38.57
N PHE A 60 -69.36 95.98 38.62
CA PHE A 60 -67.90 95.99 38.35
C PHE A 60 -67.05 95.12 39.30
N SER A 61 -67.63 94.60 40.39
CA SER A 61 -66.93 93.73 41.34
C SER A 61 -66.80 92.28 40.86
N LEU A 62 -67.81 91.74 40.18
CA LEU A 62 -67.82 90.35 39.69
C LEU A 62 -66.94 90.17 38.44
N ALA A 63 -66.90 91.16 37.55
CA ALA A 63 -66.05 91.14 36.36
C ALA A 63 -64.54 91.26 36.70
N THR A 64 -64.20 91.92 37.81
CA THR A 64 -62.81 92.04 38.28
C THR A 64 -62.31 90.73 38.89
N ALA A 65 -63.16 90.03 39.64
CA ALA A 65 -62.87 88.70 40.20
C ALA A 65 -62.69 87.63 39.11
N LEU A 66 -63.54 87.63 38.08
CA LEU A 66 -63.40 86.71 36.95
C LEU A 66 -62.14 86.99 36.11
N ASN A 67 -61.73 88.26 35.98
CA ASN A 67 -60.48 88.61 35.28
C ASN A 67 -59.22 88.28 36.10
N SER A 68 -59.29 88.31 37.44
CA SER A 68 -58.20 87.84 38.29
C SER A 68 -58.07 86.32 38.23
N GLU A 69 -59.18 85.57 38.30
CA GLU A 69 -59.18 84.11 38.13
C GLU A 69 -58.69 83.68 36.74
N PHE A 70 -59.05 84.42 35.68
CA PHE A 70 -58.56 84.13 34.32
C PHE A 70 -57.07 84.44 34.15
N ARG A 71 -56.56 85.46 34.86
CA ARG A 71 -55.12 85.74 34.91
C ARG A 71 -54.37 84.68 35.68
N GLU A 72 -54.89 84.24 36.83
CA GLU A 72 -54.30 83.18 37.64
C GLU A 72 -54.26 81.83 36.90
N THR A 73 -55.35 81.44 36.25
CA THR A 73 -55.38 80.22 35.41
C THR A 73 -54.41 80.30 34.23
N ARG A 74 -54.34 81.44 33.53
CA ARG A 74 -53.37 81.64 32.43
C ARG A 74 -51.92 81.69 32.91
N THR A 75 -51.65 82.23 34.10
CA THR A 75 -50.31 82.18 34.70
C THR A 75 -49.96 80.76 35.15
N ASN A 76 -50.93 80.01 35.68
CA ASN A 76 -50.73 78.62 36.06
C ASN A 76 -50.48 77.74 34.83
N GLU A 77 -51.28 77.86 33.76
CA GLU A 77 -51.04 77.19 32.48
C GLU A 77 -49.66 77.56 31.89
N LYS A 78 -49.25 78.83 32.01
CA LYS A 78 -47.92 79.26 31.55
C LYS A 78 -46.80 78.61 32.38
N VAL A 79 -46.96 78.49 33.69
CA VAL A 79 -46.00 77.81 34.57
C VAL A 79 -45.95 76.32 34.25
N GLU A 80 -47.09 75.67 34.08
CA GLU A 80 -47.17 74.26 33.66
C GLU A 80 -46.50 74.03 32.29
N MET A 81 -46.72 74.93 31.33
CA MET A 81 -46.04 74.88 30.03
C MET A 81 -44.53 75.12 30.15
N MET A 82 -44.08 75.97 31.09
CA MET A 82 -42.66 76.14 31.37
C MET A 82 -42.06 74.87 32.00
N GLU A 83 -42.72 74.25 32.98
CA GLU A 83 -42.27 72.99 33.58
C GLU A 83 -42.22 71.84 32.57
N LEU A 84 -43.20 71.75 31.68
CA LEU A 84 -43.19 70.79 30.56
C LEU A 84 -42.03 71.06 29.61
N ASN A 85 -41.77 72.32 29.28
CA ASN A 85 -40.66 72.69 28.39
C ASN A 85 -39.29 72.44 29.02
N ASP A 86 -39.13 72.70 30.32
CA ASP A 86 -37.92 72.37 31.07
C ASP A 86 -37.69 70.85 31.12
N ARG A 87 -38.76 70.07 31.30
CA ARG A 87 -38.69 68.60 31.17
C ARG A 87 -38.31 68.19 29.74
N PHE A 88 -38.87 68.80 28.70
CA PHE A 88 -38.48 68.51 27.32
C PHE A 88 -37.03 68.87 27.03
N ALA A 89 -36.53 70.00 27.52
CA ALA A 89 -35.12 70.38 27.40
C ALA A 89 -34.21 69.33 28.07
N SER A 90 -34.57 68.87 29.27
CA SER A 90 -33.84 67.81 29.96
C SER A 90 -33.86 66.47 29.19
N TYR A 91 -34.96 66.13 28.51
CA TYR A 91 -35.04 64.95 27.66
C TYR A 91 -34.19 65.10 26.40
N ILE A 92 -34.17 66.27 25.77
CA ILE A 92 -33.33 66.54 24.59
C ILE A 92 -31.85 66.45 24.96
N GLU A 93 -31.43 67.01 26.09
CA GLU A 93 -30.07 66.87 26.60
C GLU A 93 -29.72 65.41 26.90
N LYS A 94 -30.64 64.66 27.50
CA LYS A 94 -30.46 63.23 27.75
C LYS A 94 -30.34 62.42 26.47
N VAL A 95 -31.14 62.72 25.45
CA VAL A 95 -31.05 62.09 24.12
C VAL A 95 -29.72 62.42 23.46
N ARG A 96 -29.27 63.68 23.49
CA ARG A 96 -27.94 64.06 22.94
C ARG A 96 -26.80 63.37 23.67
N LEU A 97 -26.86 63.28 25.00
CA LEU A 97 -25.85 62.56 25.79
C LEU A 97 -25.85 61.07 25.45
N LEU A 98 -27.03 60.46 25.31
CA LEU A 98 -27.18 59.06 24.90
C LEU A 98 -26.70 58.83 23.48
N GLU A 99 -26.98 59.72 22.53
CA GLU A 99 -26.50 59.66 21.16
C GLU A 99 -24.98 59.78 21.10
N GLN A 100 -24.40 60.72 21.86
CA GLN A 100 -22.95 60.88 21.94
C GLN A 100 -22.29 59.64 22.54
N ARG A 101 -22.86 59.10 23.63
CA ARG A 101 -22.39 57.85 24.23
C ARG A 101 -22.52 56.66 23.27
N ASN A 102 -23.61 56.58 22.50
CA ASN A 102 -23.82 55.52 21.52
C ASN A 102 -22.82 55.63 20.37
N LYS A 103 -22.51 56.84 19.91
CA LYS A 103 -21.44 57.06 18.92
C LYS A 103 -20.07 56.58 19.42
N VAL A 104 -19.72 56.88 20.66
CA VAL A 104 -18.47 56.39 21.27
C VAL A 104 -18.48 54.87 21.36
N LEU A 105 -19.55 54.26 21.85
CA LEU A 105 -19.69 52.80 21.94
C LEU A 105 -19.61 52.11 20.56
N VAL A 106 -20.16 52.73 19.50
CA VAL A 106 -20.07 52.19 18.13
C VAL A 106 -18.63 52.24 17.63
N LEU A 107 -17.89 53.31 17.92
CA LEU A 107 -16.48 53.42 17.53
C LEU A 107 -15.62 52.39 18.29
N GLU A 108 -15.82 52.25 19.60
CA GLU A 108 -15.14 51.24 20.42
C GLU A 108 -15.45 49.82 19.93
N LEU A 109 -16.71 49.55 19.58
CA LEU A 109 -17.15 48.25 19.06
C LEU A 109 -16.53 47.93 17.68
N ASN A 110 -16.40 48.93 16.81
CA ASN A 110 -15.73 48.75 15.51
C ASN A 110 -14.23 48.50 15.69
N GLN A 111 -13.56 49.24 16.58
CA GLN A 111 -12.14 49.01 16.88
C GLN A 111 -11.88 47.62 17.49
N ALA A 112 -12.74 47.16 18.40
CA ALA A 112 -12.65 45.81 18.96
C ALA A 112 -12.87 44.73 17.88
N ARG A 113 -13.83 44.94 16.96
CA ARG A 113 -14.10 44.03 15.85
C ARG A 113 -12.96 43.96 14.83
N GLU A 114 -12.17 45.01 14.66
CA GLU A 114 -11.01 44.97 13.77
C GLU A 114 -9.81 44.24 14.41
N GLN A 115 -9.68 44.30 15.74
CA GLN A 115 -8.56 43.68 16.45
C GLN A 115 -8.74 42.18 16.74
N GLU A 116 -9.94 41.74 17.09
CA GLU A 116 -10.13 40.39 17.66
C GLU A 116 -10.18 39.21 16.64
N PRO A 117 -10.67 39.36 15.39
CA PRO A 117 -10.74 38.24 14.44
C PRO A 117 -9.56 38.13 13.47
N SER A 118 -8.86 39.21 13.11
CA SER A 118 -7.78 39.14 12.11
C SER A 118 -6.52 38.47 12.68
N ARG A 119 -6.04 38.96 13.84
CA ARG A 119 -4.74 38.51 14.38
C ARG A 119 -4.71 37.03 14.72
N THR A 120 -5.80 36.48 15.25
CA THR A 120 -5.90 35.04 15.56
C THR A 120 -6.02 34.21 14.29
N ALA A 121 -6.82 34.63 13.31
CA ALA A 121 -6.92 33.98 12.01
C ALA A 121 -5.57 33.96 11.28
N ASP A 122 -4.82 35.07 11.30
CA ASP A 122 -3.51 35.20 10.69
C ASP A 122 -2.49 34.22 11.31
N ILE A 123 -2.46 34.08 12.64
CA ILE A 123 -1.59 33.10 13.34
C ILE A 123 -1.94 31.66 12.94
N TYR A 124 -3.24 31.30 12.90
CA TYR A 124 -3.65 29.96 12.49
C TYR A 124 -3.34 29.71 11.01
N GLN A 125 -3.44 30.73 10.16
CA GLN A 125 -3.13 30.63 8.75
C GLN A 125 -1.61 30.45 8.51
N GLU A 126 -0.77 31.16 9.26
CA GLU A 126 0.68 30.95 9.27
C GLU A 126 1.04 29.53 9.74
N GLN A 127 0.43 29.05 10.82
CA GLN A 127 0.63 27.67 11.31
C GLN A 127 0.18 26.63 10.27
N LEU A 128 -0.94 26.86 9.59
CA LEU A 128 -1.42 25.97 8.53
C LEU A 128 -0.47 25.94 7.34
N GLN A 129 0.08 27.10 6.94
CA GLN A 129 1.09 27.17 5.89
C GLN A 129 2.38 26.44 6.27
N GLU A 130 2.85 26.60 7.51
CA GLU A 130 4.04 25.92 8.00
C GLU A 130 3.85 24.41 8.05
N LEU A 131 2.68 23.94 8.52
CA LEU A 131 2.33 22.53 8.50
C LEU A 131 2.29 21.98 7.07
N ARG A 132 1.72 22.72 6.11
CA ARG A 132 1.72 22.33 4.69
C ARG A 132 3.12 22.23 4.12
N ARG A 133 3.99 23.22 4.36
CA ARG A 133 5.41 23.17 3.95
C ARG A 133 6.12 21.95 4.55
N ARG A 134 5.83 21.62 5.80
CA ARG A 134 6.42 20.46 6.47
C ARG A 134 5.92 19.14 5.88
N VAL A 135 4.64 19.05 5.53
CA VAL A 135 4.08 17.90 4.81
C VAL A 135 4.71 17.75 3.43
N GLU A 136 4.86 18.82 2.67
CA GLU A 136 5.53 18.80 1.36
C GLU A 136 7.00 18.37 1.50
N HIS A 137 7.72 18.92 2.49
CA HIS A 137 9.09 18.52 2.76
C HIS A 137 9.20 17.03 3.11
N LEU A 138 8.34 16.53 3.99
CA LEU A 138 8.30 15.11 4.34
C LEU A 138 7.91 14.23 3.13
N ALA A 139 6.99 14.68 2.28
CA ALA A 139 6.60 13.97 1.08
C ALA A 139 7.78 13.85 0.08
N THR A 140 8.52 14.93 -0.14
CA THR A 140 9.72 14.90 -1.01
C THR A 140 10.84 14.05 -0.41
N ALA A 141 11.07 14.12 0.90
CA ALA A 141 12.05 13.29 1.58
C ALA A 141 11.67 11.80 1.51
N LYS A 142 10.38 11.48 1.72
CA LYS A 142 9.85 10.12 1.58
C LYS A 142 10.06 9.60 0.15
N ALA A 143 9.72 10.38 -0.87
CA ALA A 143 9.91 9.99 -2.27
C ALA A 143 11.40 9.72 -2.59
N ARG A 144 12.32 10.54 -2.06
CA ARG A 144 13.77 10.29 -2.22
C ARG A 144 14.21 8.98 -1.56
N LEU A 145 13.78 8.73 -0.33
CA LEU A 145 14.09 7.49 0.38
C LEU A 145 13.48 6.24 -0.29
N GLU A 146 12.31 6.37 -0.90
CA GLU A 146 11.69 5.29 -1.68
C GLU A 146 12.51 4.96 -2.93
N MET A 147 13.00 5.97 -3.65
CA MET A 147 13.91 5.77 -4.79
C MET A 147 15.25 5.14 -4.36
N GLU A 148 15.85 5.61 -3.26
CA GLU A 148 17.07 5.01 -2.71
C GLU A 148 16.86 3.54 -2.30
N ARG A 149 15.72 3.24 -1.66
CA ARG A 149 15.34 1.86 -1.33
C ARG A 149 15.23 1.00 -2.59
N ASP A 150 14.57 1.50 -3.63
CA ASP A 150 14.36 0.75 -4.86
C ASP A 150 15.67 0.50 -5.62
N ASN A 151 16.55 1.50 -5.66
CA ASN A 151 17.90 1.34 -6.19
C ASN A 151 18.70 0.29 -5.41
N LEU A 152 18.70 0.36 -4.07
CA LEU A 152 19.39 -0.63 -3.23
C LEU A 152 18.78 -2.03 -3.38
N ALA A 153 17.46 -2.14 -3.57
CA ALA A 153 16.80 -3.42 -3.82
C ALA A 153 17.21 -4.01 -5.17
N GLN A 154 17.34 -3.19 -6.22
CA GLN A 154 17.86 -3.62 -7.52
C GLN A 154 19.33 -4.05 -7.41
N ASP A 155 20.17 -3.29 -6.71
CA ASP A 155 21.57 -3.64 -6.48
C ASP A 155 21.69 -4.97 -5.73
N LEU A 156 20.91 -5.17 -4.66
CA LEU A 156 20.84 -6.43 -3.92
C LEU A 156 20.42 -7.59 -4.81
N GLY A 157 19.40 -7.41 -5.66
CA GLY A 157 18.97 -8.42 -6.63
C GLY A 157 20.09 -8.78 -7.61
N SER A 158 20.80 -7.77 -8.15
CA SER A 158 21.94 -7.99 -9.06
C SER A 158 23.11 -8.72 -8.39
N LEU A 159 23.39 -8.43 -7.11
CA LEU A 159 24.43 -9.10 -6.33
C LEU A 159 24.04 -10.52 -5.98
N GLN A 160 22.77 -10.77 -5.66
CA GLN A 160 22.25 -12.12 -5.43
C GLN A 160 22.36 -12.97 -6.70
N GLN A 161 22.02 -12.42 -7.87
CA GLN A 161 22.18 -13.13 -9.14
C GLN A 161 23.64 -13.46 -9.43
N LYS A 162 24.55 -12.48 -9.30
CA LYS A 162 26.00 -12.72 -9.45
C LYS A 162 26.52 -13.78 -8.48
N LEU A 163 26.04 -13.78 -7.24
CA LEU A 163 26.43 -14.80 -6.25
C LEU A 163 25.94 -16.19 -6.66
N GLN A 164 24.72 -16.30 -7.18
CA GLN A 164 24.20 -17.57 -7.70
C GLN A 164 25.03 -18.07 -8.88
N ASP A 165 25.34 -17.19 -9.84
CA ASP A 165 26.19 -17.52 -10.98
C ASP A 165 27.58 -18.00 -10.52
N GLU A 166 28.23 -17.29 -9.60
CA GLU A 166 29.54 -17.70 -9.04
C GLU A 166 29.46 -19.03 -8.28
N VAL A 167 28.38 -19.30 -7.55
CA VAL A 167 28.18 -20.60 -6.89
C VAL A 167 28.05 -21.72 -7.94
N THR A 168 27.32 -21.49 -9.03
CA THR A 168 27.18 -22.48 -10.10
C THR A 168 28.53 -22.78 -10.77
N LEU A 169 29.28 -21.73 -11.12
CA LEU A 169 30.62 -21.87 -11.70
C LEU A 169 31.59 -22.59 -10.75
N ARG A 170 31.51 -22.30 -9.44
CA ARG A 170 32.33 -22.99 -8.43
C ARG A 170 31.99 -24.47 -8.37
N LEU A 171 30.71 -24.84 -8.37
CA LEU A 171 30.28 -26.24 -8.34
C LEU A 171 30.69 -26.99 -9.61
N GLU A 172 30.59 -26.35 -10.78
CA GLU A 172 31.09 -26.90 -12.05
C GLU A 172 32.61 -27.12 -12.01
N ALA A 173 33.38 -26.15 -11.50
CA ALA A 173 34.82 -26.27 -11.33
C ALA A 173 35.20 -27.39 -10.33
N GLU A 174 34.47 -27.51 -9.21
CA GLU A 174 34.64 -28.59 -8.22
C GLU A 174 34.36 -29.96 -8.84
N SER A 175 33.29 -30.08 -9.63
CA SER A 175 32.94 -31.30 -10.37
C SER A 175 34.02 -31.68 -11.39
N ASN A 176 34.48 -30.73 -12.20
CA ASN A 176 35.53 -30.96 -13.18
C ASN A 176 36.85 -31.38 -12.51
N LEU A 177 37.20 -30.75 -11.38
CA LEU A 177 38.38 -31.11 -10.62
C LEU A 177 38.28 -32.53 -10.04
N ALA A 178 37.10 -32.94 -9.56
CA ALA A 178 36.86 -34.31 -9.12
C ALA A 178 37.00 -35.31 -10.27
N ALA A 179 36.48 -35.01 -11.45
CA ALA A 179 36.66 -35.83 -12.65
C ALA A 179 38.14 -35.96 -13.04
N TYR A 180 38.89 -34.86 -13.07
CA TYR A 180 40.32 -34.91 -13.37
C TYR A 180 41.13 -35.70 -12.34
N ARG A 181 40.77 -35.64 -11.06
CA ARG A 181 41.40 -36.50 -10.04
C ARG A 181 41.16 -37.97 -10.33
N GLN A 182 39.92 -38.34 -10.66
CA GLN A 182 39.58 -39.71 -11.04
C GLN A 182 40.35 -40.16 -12.30
N ASP A 183 40.49 -39.29 -13.30
CA ASP A 183 41.27 -39.59 -14.51
C ASP A 183 42.75 -39.79 -14.20
N VAL A 184 43.33 -38.99 -13.30
CA VAL A 184 44.71 -39.16 -12.83
C VAL A 184 44.88 -40.48 -12.08
N ASP A 185 43.94 -40.85 -11.20
CA ASP A 185 43.97 -42.12 -10.48
C ASP A 185 43.87 -43.31 -11.45
N ASN A 186 42.96 -43.23 -12.44
CA ASN A 186 42.82 -44.24 -13.49
C ASN A 186 44.11 -44.37 -14.33
N ALA A 187 44.72 -43.24 -14.69
CA ALA A 187 45.99 -43.23 -15.43
C ALA A 187 47.14 -43.81 -14.58
N ALA A 188 47.17 -43.54 -13.27
CA ALA A 188 48.16 -44.11 -12.35
C ALA A 188 47.99 -45.63 -12.22
N LEU A 189 46.76 -46.14 -12.13
CA LEU A 189 46.47 -47.58 -12.14
C LEU A 189 46.93 -48.23 -13.46
N ALA A 190 46.59 -47.63 -14.60
CA ALA A 190 47.02 -48.12 -15.91
C ALA A 190 48.56 -48.15 -16.02
N ARG A 191 49.24 -47.12 -15.49
CA ARG A 191 50.71 -47.08 -15.44
C ARG A 191 51.28 -48.23 -14.60
N LEU A 192 50.73 -48.46 -13.40
CA LEU A 192 51.15 -49.56 -12.51
C LEU A 192 50.92 -50.94 -13.14
N ASP A 193 49.83 -51.11 -13.88
CA ASP A 193 49.54 -52.37 -14.59
C ASP A 193 50.54 -52.61 -15.74
N LEU A 194 50.89 -51.55 -16.48
CA LEU A 194 51.93 -51.62 -17.51
C LEU A 194 53.32 -51.88 -16.91
N GLU A 195 53.67 -51.23 -15.80
CA GLU A 195 54.92 -51.47 -15.07
C GLU A 195 55.02 -52.93 -14.59
N ARG A 196 53.94 -53.47 -14.02
CA ARG A 196 53.86 -54.89 -13.63
C ARG A 196 54.04 -55.82 -14.82
N ARG A 197 53.42 -55.51 -15.96
CA ARG A 197 53.56 -56.31 -17.18
C ARG A 197 54.97 -56.27 -17.75
N VAL A 198 55.60 -55.10 -17.75
CA VAL A 198 57.02 -54.94 -18.11
C VAL A 198 57.91 -55.78 -17.20
N GLY A 199 57.71 -55.71 -15.87
CA GLY A 199 58.45 -56.54 -14.91
C GLY A 199 58.28 -58.03 -15.18
N SER A 200 57.04 -58.50 -15.38
CA SER A 200 56.78 -59.92 -15.69
C SER A 200 57.45 -60.39 -16.99
N LEU A 201 57.47 -59.55 -18.02
CA LEU A 201 58.15 -59.87 -19.28
C LEU A 201 59.67 -59.87 -19.13
N GLN A 202 60.23 -58.99 -18.28
CA GLN A 202 61.65 -59.00 -17.96
C GLN A 202 62.05 -60.27 -17.20
N ASP A 203 61.24 -60.70 -16.24
CA ASP A 203 61.44 -61.95 -15.51
C ASP A 203 61.36 -63.17 -16.44
N GLU A 204 60.39 -63.18 -17.37
CA GLU A 204 60.25 -64.22 -18.39
C GLU A 204 61.48 -64.26 -19.33
N ILE A 205 61.97 -63.11 -19.79
CA ILE A 205 63.18 -63.02 -20.59
C ILE A 205 64.39 -63.55 -19.80
N ALA A 206 64.55 -63.13 -18.54
CA ALA A 206 65.66 -63.58 -17.69
C ALA A 206 65.60 -65.09 -17.42
N PHE A 207 64.40 -65.64 -17.24
CA PHE A 207 64.18 -67.08 -17.11
C PHE A 207 64.59 -67.81 -18.38
N LEU A 208 64.14 -67.37 -19.56
CA LEU A 208 64.51 -67.97 -20.85
C LEU A 208 66.03 -67.93 -21.10
N TYR A 209 66.69 -66.82 -20.75
CA TYR A 209 68.16 -66.74 -20.84
C TYR A 209 68.85 -67.78 -19.97
N LYS A 210 68.43 -67.95 -18.71
CA LYS A 210 69.00 -68.96 -17.80
C LYS A 210 68.78 -70.37 -18.32
N VAL A 211 67.55 -70.68 -18.76
CA VAL A 211 67.23 -71.98 -19.34
C VAL A 211 68.10 -72.26 -20.56
N HIS A 212 68.27 -71.30 -21.48
CA HIS A 212 69.14 -71.49 -22.63
C HIS A 212 70.63 -71.62 -22.26
N GLU A 213 71.12 -70.90 -21.24
CA GLU A 213 72.48 -71.10 -20.73
C GLU A 213 72.68 -72.50 -20.14
N GLU A 214 71.68 -73.01 -19.41
CA GLU A 214 71.69 -74.37 -18.86
C GLU A 214 71.64 -75.42 -19.98
N GLU A 215 70.73 -75.29 -20.95
CA GLU A 215 70.65 -76.17 -22.13
C GLU A 215 71.96 -76.17 -22.93
N LEU A 216 72.58 -74.99 -23.14
CA LEU A 216 73.87 -74.89 -23.82
C LEU A 216 74.98 -75.56 -23.00
N ARG A 217 74.98 -75.41 -21.68
CA ARG A 217 75.95 -76.07 -20.80
C ARG A 217 75.76 -77.58 -20.84
N GLU A 218 74.52 -78.08 -20.78
CA GLU A 218 74.20 -79.49 -20.90
C GLU A 218 74.61 -80.06 -22.27
N LEU A 219 74.34 -79.35 -23.37
CA LEU A 219 74.77 -79.75 -24.70
C LEU A 219 76.29 -79.74 -24.84
N GLN A 220 76.98 -78.76 -24.24
CA GLN A 220 78.45 -78.74 -24.19
C GLN A 220 78.99 -79.91 -23.36
N GLU A 221 78.38 -80.23 -22.22
CA GLU A 221 78.72 -81.41 -21.44
C GLU A 221 78.43 -82.70 -22.20
N GLN A 222 77.31 -82.81 -22.90
CA GLN A 222 76.99 -83.95 -23.75
C GLN A 222 78.02 -84.10 -24.89
N LEU A 223 78.42 -83.00 -25.53
CA LEU A 223 79.46 -82.99 -26.56
C LEU A 223 80.84 -83.33 -25.99
N ALA A 224 81.16 -82.84 -24.79
CA ALA A 224 82.40 -83.17 -24.07
C ALA A 224 82.41 -84.64 -23.63
N ARG A 225 81.30 -85.16 -23.11
CA ARG A 225 81.10 -86.59 -22.80
C ARG A 225 81.21 -87.44 -24.06
N GLN A 226 80.64 -87.00 -25.19
CA GLN A 226 80.81 -87.66 -26.49
C GLN A 226 82.25 -87.57 -27.03
N ARG A 227 83.01 -86.51 -26.70
CA ARG A 227 84.44 -86.36 -27.05
C ARG A 227 85.40 -87.08 -26.09
N VAL A 228 84.97 -87.47 -24.90
CA VAL A 228 85.83 -88.03 -23.83
C VAL A 228 85.42 -89.45 -23.39
N HIS A 229 84.40 -90.05 -24.00
CA HIS A 229 83.98 -91.41 -23.65
C HIS A 229 84.27 -92.46 -24.74
N VAL A 230 85.54 -92.85 -24.84
CA VAL A 230 85.95 -94.26 -25.03
C VAL A 230 87.20 -94.47 -24.20
N GLU A 231 87.04 -94.92 -22.95
CA GLU A 231 87.98 -95.78 -22.23
C GLU A 231 87.30 -96.19 -20.91
N VAL A 232 86.67 -97.35 -20.95
CA VAL A 232 85.99 -98.01 -19.84
C VAL A 232 87.00 -98.92 -19.17
N ASP A 233 87.65 -98.44 -18.10
CA ASP A 233 88.38 -99.31 -17.18
C ASP A 233 87.47 -99.67 -16.00
N ALA A 234 86.67 -100.71 -16.21
CA ALA A 234 85.86 -101.34 -15.18
C ALA A 234 86.69 -102.39 -14.44
N SER A 235 87.33 -102.00 -13.34
CA SER A 235 87.66 -102.97 -12.29
C SER A 235 86.35 -103.54 -11.76
N LYS A 236 86.15 -104.86 -11.91
CA LYS A 236 84.91 -105.59 -11.62
C LYS A 236 84.19 -105.04 -10.38
N PRO A 237 83.15 -104.20 -10.54
CA PRO A 237 82.25 -103.89 -9.46
C PRO A 237 81.33 -105.10 -9.30
N ASP A 238 80.87 -105.36 -8.09
CA ASP A 238 79.87 -106.37 -7.85
C ASP A 238 78.59 -106.01 -8.65
N LEU A 239 78.46 -106.61 -9.85
CA LEU A 239 77.38 -106.35 -10.81
C LEU A 239 76.02 -106.56 -10.15
N THR A 240 75.96 -107.44 -9.16
CA THR A 240 74.77 -107.72 -8.37
C THR A 240 74.40 -106.56 -7.45
N ALA A 241 75.38 -105.87 -6.86
CA ALA A 241 75.15 -104.67 -6.06
C ALA A 241 74.78 -103.48 -6.95
N ALA A 242 75.51 -103.25 -8.03
CA ALA A 242 75.22 -102.16 -8.98
C ALA A 242 73.84 -102.30 -9.64
N LEU A 243 73.43 -103.50 -10.06
CA LEU A 243 72.08 -103.73 -10.61
C LEU A 243 70.99 -103.56 -9.54
N ARG A 244 71.28 -103.90 -8.28
CA ARG A 244 70.35 -103.69 -7.16
C ARG A 244 70.21 -102.20 -6.81
N ASP A 245 71.30 -101.44 -6.89
CA ASP A 245 71.30 -99.99 -6.69
C ASP A 245 70.64 -99.24 -7.85
N ILE A 246 70.88 -99.64 -9.10
CA ILE A 246 70.17 -99.08 -10.26
C ILE A 246 68.67 -99.36 -10.11
N ARG A 247 68.30 -100.59 -9.73
CA ARG A 247 66.89 -100.94 -9.51
C ARG A 247 66.28 -100.14 -8.36
N SER A 248 66.97 -99.97 -7.23
CA SER A 248 66.47 -99.17 -6.11
C SER A 248 66.32 -97.70 -6.48
N GLN A 249 67.25 -97.15 -7.28
CA GLN A 249 67.15 -95.79 -7.81
C GLN A 249 65.98 -95.63 -8.77
N TYR A 250 65.74 -96.58 -9.67
CA TYR A 250 64.57 -96.55 -10.56
C TYR A 250 63.26 -96.69 -9.77
N GLU A 251 63.20 -97.58 -8.78
CA GLU A 251 62.03 -97.73 -7.91
C GLU A 251 61.80 -96.46 -7.08
N ALA A 252 62.84 -95.83 -6.55
CA ALA A 252 62.76 -94.55 -5.84
C ALA A 252 62.35 -93.39 -6.76
N MET A 253 62.90 -93.30 -7.97
CA MET A 253 62.52 -92.29 -8.96
C MET A 253 61.08 -92.48 -9.44
N ALA A 254 60.65 -93.72 -9.67
CA ALA A 254 59.27 -94.01 -10.05
C ALA A 254 58.30 -93.65 -8.91
N ALA A 255 58.65 -93.97 -7.66
CA ALA A 255 57.87 -93.59 -6.48
C ALA A 255 57.81 -92.05 -6.31
N SER A 256 58.95 -91.36 -6.45
CA SER A 256 59.04 -89.89 -6.39
C SER A 256 58.19 -89.25 -7.48
N ASN A 257 58.28 -89.73 -8.72
CA ASN A 257 57.51 -89.20 -9.83
C ASN A 257 55.99 -89.39 -9.64
N VAL A 258 55.55 -90.54 -9.11
CA VAL A 258 54.13 -90.76 -8.78
C VAL A 258 53.68 -89.82 -7.66
N GLN A 259 54.50 -89.63 -6.62
CA GLN A 259 54.18 -88.71 -5.54
C GLN A 259 54.14 -87.25 -6.01
N GLU A 260 55.14 -86.81 -6.77
CA GLU A 260 55.22 -85.45 -7.34
C GLU A 260 54.05 -85.17 -8.28
N THR A 261 53.66 -86.14 -9.12
CA THR A 261 52.50 -85.98 -10.00
C THR A 261 51.20 -85.91 -9.19
N GLU A 262 51.02 -86.74 -8.16
CA GLU A 262 49.87 -86.66 -7.27
C GLU A 262 49.80 -85.31 -6.53
N GLU A 263 50.92 -84.85 -5.97
CA GLU A 263 51.02 -83.56 -5.29
C GLU A 263 50.75 -82.40 -6.26
N TRP A 264 51.27 -82.47 -7.48
CA TRP A 264 50.98 -81.51 -8.54
C TRP A 264 49.50 -81.47 -8.91
N TYR A 265 48.85 -82.63 -9.09
CA TYR A 265 47.41 -82.69 -9.34
C TYR A 265 46.61 -82.14 -8.15
N LYS A 266 46.94 -82.54 -6.91
CA LYS A 266 46.28 -82.04 -5.70
C LYS A 266 46.38 -80.52 -5.59
N SER A 267 47.58 -79.97 -5.81
CA SER A 267 47.82 -78.52 -5.84
C SER A 267 46.99 -77.85 -6.94
N LYS A 268 46.99 -78.41 -8.16
CA LYS A 268 46.21 -77.85 -9.27
C LYS A 268 44.70 -77.87 -9.02
N PHE A 269 44.19 -78.94 -8.41
CA PHE A 269 42.78 -79.03 -8.00
C PHE A 269 42.44 -78.03 -6.90
N ALA A 270 43.32 -77.85 -5.91
CA ALA A 270 43.15 -76.84 -4.88
C ALA A 270 43.10 -75.43 -5.50
N ASP A 271 44.04 -75.08 -6.38
CA ASP A 271 44.08 -73.78 -7.06
C ASP A 271 42.80 -73.50 -7.86
N LEU A 272 42.31 -74.50 -8.61
CA LEU A 272 41.05 -74.37 -9.36
C LEU A 272 39.84 -74.21 -8.45
N THR A 273 39.81 -74.93 -7.32
CA THR A 273 38.74 -74.83 -6.32
C THR A 273 38.74 -73.46 -5.65
N ASP A 274 39.92 -72.95 -5.28
CA ASP A 274 40.10 -71.64 -4.68
C ASP A 274 39.77 -70.51 -5.67
N ALA A 275 40.13 -70.66 -6.94
CA ALA A 275 39.74 -69.72 -7.99
C ALA A 275 38.21 -69.71 -8.19
N ALA A 276 37.57 -70.88 -8.24
CA ALA A 276 36.11 -71.00 -8.34
C ALA A 276 35.40 -70.35 -7.13
N ALA A 277 35.91 -70.57 -5.92
CA ALA A 277 35.38 -69.95 -4.70
C ALA A 277 35.50 -68.41 -4.74
N ARG A 278 36.66 -67.89 -5.16
CA ARG A 278 36.86 -66.43 -5.35
C ARG A 278 35.92 -65.84 -6.39
N HIS A 279 35.72 -66.52 -7.51
CA HIS A 279 34.77 -66.06 -8.54
C HIS A 279 33.32 -66.10 -8.06
N ALA A 280 32.92 -67.13 -7.31
CA ALA A 280 31.59 -67.24 -6.72
C ALA A 280 31.33 -66.10 -5.71
N GLU A 281 32.32 -65.77 -4.88
CA GLU A 281 32.24 -64.68 -3.92
C GLU A 281 32.19 -63.31 -4.61
N ALA A 282 33.04 -63.08 -5.62
CA ALA A 282 32.99 -61.85 -6.43
C ALA A 282 31.62 -61.66 -7.09
N LEU A 283 31.02 -62.74 -7.63
CA LEU A 283 29.67 -62.70 -8.20
C LEU A 283 28.60 -62.43 -7.13
N ARG A 284 28.77 -62.96 -5.93
CA ARG A 284 27.86 -62.71 -4.80
C ARG A 284 27.89 -61.24 -4.40
N VAL A 285 29.08 -60.65 -4.25
CA VAL A 285 29.27 -59.23 -3.93
C VAL A 285 28.68 -58.34 -5.02
N ALA A 286 29.02 -58.58 -6.30
CA ALA A 286 28.47 -57.80 -7.42
C ALA A 286 26.94 -57.85 -7.48
N ARG A 287 26.33 -59.00 -7.14
CA ARG A 287 24.86 -59.12 -7.03
C ARG A 287 24.30 -58.33 -5.84
N GLN A 288 25.01 -58.27 -4.72
CA GLN A 288 24.57 -57.47 -3.57
C GLN A 288 24.60 -55.98 -3.90
N GLU A 289 25.70 -55.50 -4.49
CA GLU A 289 25.86 -54.11 -4.96
C GLU A 289 24.77 -53.74 -5.97
N ALA A 290 24.51 -54.60 -6.97
CA ALA A 290 23.43 -54.38 -7.94
C ALA A 290 22.04 -54.26 -7.29
N ASN A 291 21.78 -55.06 -6.24
CA ASN A 291 20.53 -54.98 -5.49
C ASN A 291 20.45 -53.73 -4.61
N GLU A 292 21.57 -53.28 -4.05
CA GLU A 292 21.64 -52.02 -3.28
C GLU A 292 21.40 -50.82 -4.17
N TYR A 293 22.04 -50.75 -5.34
CA TYR A 293 21.76 -49.71 -6.34
C TYR A 293 20.30 -49.72 -6.79
N ARG A 294 19.70 -50.90 -6.99
CA ARG A 294 18.27 -51.00 -7.31
C ARG A 294 17.38 -50.45 -6.20
N ARG A 295 17.70 -50.72 -4.92
CA ARG A 295 16.95 -50.16 -3.78
C ARG A 295 17.13 -48.64 -3.66
N GLN A 296 18.35 -48.13 -3.87
CA GLN A 296 18.62 -46.69 -3.87
C GLN A 296 17.85 -45.98 -4.98
N LEU A 297 17.84 -46.55 -6.19
CA LEU A 297 17.04 -46.04 -7.30
C LEU A 297 15.54 -45.99 -6.96
N GLN A 298 15.01 -47.04 -6.34
CA GLN A 298 13.61 -47.06 -5.90
C GLN A 298 13.32 -45.99 -4.84
N ALA A 299 14.18 -45.85 -3.84
CA ALA A 299 14.03 -44.83 -2.81
C ALA A 299 14.04 -43.41 -3.40
N LEU A 300 15.04 -43.10 -4.25
CA LEU A 300 15.13 -41.82 -4.95
C LEU A 300 13.92 -41.57 -5.86
N THR A 301 13.39 -42.61 -6.51
CA THR A 301 12.19 -42.49 -7.35
C THR A 301 10.96 -42.13 -6.50
N CYS A 302 10.77 -42.79 -5.36
CA CYS A 302 9.70 -42.45 -4.42
C CYS A 302 9.83 -41.02 -3.88
N ASP A 303 11.04 -40.58 -3.53
CA ASP A 303 11.29 -39.22 -3.05
C ASP A 303 10.98 -38.19 -4.14
N LEU A 304 11.37 -38.46 -5.40
CA LEU A 304 11.03 -37.61 -6.54
C LEU A 304 9.51 -37.52 -6.76
N GLU A 305 8.79 -38.64 -6.68
CA GLU A 305 7.33 -38.66 -6.80
C GLU A 305 6.65 -37.90 -5.65
N ALA A 306 7.15 -38.04 -4.42
CA ALA A 306 6.65 -37.30 -3.27
C ALA A 306 6.87 -35.78 -3.40
N LEU A 307 8.07 -35.37 -3.82
CA LEU A 307 8.39 -33.96 -4.08
C LEU A 307 7.57 -33.39 -5.24
N ARG A 308 7.36 -34.15 -6.31
CA ARG A 308 6.46 -33.77 -7.41
C ARG A 308 5.04 -33.56 -6.91
N GLY A 309 4.50 -34.50 -6.13
CA GLY A 309 3.17 -34.37 -5.54
C GLY A 309 3.04 -33.15 -4.61
N SER A 310 4.07 -32.88 -3.80
CA SER A 310 4.12 -31.67 -2.97
C SER A 310 4.13 -30.39 -3.81
N ASN A 311 4.95 -30.34 -4.86
CA ASN A 311 5.02 -29.18 -5.75
C ASN A 311 3.67 -28.93 -6.44
N GLU A 312 3.06 -29.96 -7.03
CA GLU A 312 1.73 -29.82 -7.62
C GLU A 312 0.67 -29.35 -6.60
N SER A 313 0.76 -29.78 -5.33
CA SER A 313 -0.16 -29.32 -4.29
C SER A 313 0.03 -27.83 -3.97
N LEU A 314 1.28 -27.38 -3.89
CA LEU A 314 1.63 -25.98 -3.65
C LEU A 314 1.22 -25.10 -4.83
N GLU A 315 1.42 -25.56 -6.06
CA GLU A 315 0.94 -24.86 -7.26
C GLU A 315 -0.60 -24.74 -7.28
N ARG A 316 -1.33 -25.80 -6.89
CA ARG A 316 -2.80 -25.72 -6.75
C ARG A 316 -3.20 -24.70 -5.69
N GLN A 317 -2.55 -24.70 -4.53
CA GLN A 317 -2.80 -23.71 -3.47
C GLN A 317 -2.49 -22.27 -3.94
N LEU A 318 -1.42 -22.07 -4.69
CA LEU A 318 -1.08 -20.77 -5.27
C LEU A 318 -2.20 -20.29 -6.21
N ARG A 319 -2.63 -21.13 -7.15
CA ARG A 319 -3.72 -20.81 -8.09
C ARG A 319 -5.02 -20.50 -7.35
N GLU A 320 -5.38 -21.28 -6.33
CA GLU A 320 -6.57 -21.02 -5.51
C GLU A 320 -6.47 -19.67 -4.76
N LEU A 321 -5.30 -19.29 -4.27
CA LEU A 321 -5.10 -18.01 -3.62
C LEU A 321 -5.19 -16.85 -4.63
N GLU A 322 -4.56 -17.00 -5.80
CA GLU A 322 -4.64 -16.03 -6.90
C GLU A 322 -6.09 -15.81 -7.34
N GLU A 323 -6.86 -16.89 -7.52
CA GLU A 323 -8.29 -16.82 -7.86
C GLU A 323 -9.11 -16.12 -6.76
N ARG A 324 -8.86 -16.42 -5.49
CA ARG A 324 -9.54 -15.74 -4.36
C ARG A 324 -9.23 -14.25 -4.34
N TYR A 325 -7.96 -13.86 -4.49
CA TYR A 325 -7.58 -12.45 -4.55
C TYR A 325 -8.13 -11.73 -5.78
N ALA A 326 -8.21 -12.41 -6.93
CA ALA A 326 -8.85 -11.86 -8.12
C ALA A 326 -10.34 -11.59 -7.87
N LEU A 327 -11.05 -12.52 -7.24
CA LEU A 327 -12.47 -12.36 -6.87
C LEU A 327 -12.66 -11.24 -5.84
N GLU A 328 -11.83 -11.15 -4.80
CA GLU A 328 -11.87 -10.07 -3.82
C GLU A 328 -11.62 -8.71 -4.47
N THR A 329 -10.62 -8.63 -5.36
CA THR A 329 -10.30 -7.41 -6.11
C THR A 329 -11.46 -6.99 -7.02
N ALA A 330 -12.07 -7.93 -7.72
CA ALA A 330 -13.26 -7.68 -8.53
C ALA A 330 -14.42 -7.18 -7.65
N GLY A 331 -14.64 -7.79 -6.48
CA GLY A 331 -15.65 -7.32 -5.51
C GLY A 331 -15.39 -5.89 -5.04
N TYR A 332 -14.14 -5.53 -4.74
CA TYR A 332 -13.80 -4.14 -4.39
C TYR A 332 -14.04 -3.19 -5.56
N GLN A 333 -13.68 -3.58 -6.80
CA GLN A 333 -13.95 -2.78 -8.00
C GLN A 333 -15.46 -2.55 -8.18
N ASP A 334 -16.30 -3.57 -8.03
CA ASP A 334 -17.76 -3.45 -8.11
C ASP A 334 -18.30 -2.49 -7.03
N THR A 335 -17.77 -2.54 -5.81
CA THR A 335 -18.16 -1.58 -4.76
C THR A 335 -17.74 -0.16 -5.08
N VAL A 336 -16.58 0.04 -5.70
CA VAL A 336 -16.11 1.35 -6.12
C VAL A 336 -17.01 1.89 -7.22
N LEU A 337 -17.31 1.08 -8.25
CA LEU A 337 -18.20 1.47 -9.35
C LEU A 337 -19.59 1.86 -8.84
N ARG A 338 -20.16 1.08 -7.92
CA ARG A 338 -21.46 1.40 -7.32
C ARG A 338 -21.44 2.74 -6.56
N LEU A 339 -20.37 3.00 -5.81
CA LEU A 339 -20.23 4.28 -5.09
C LEU A 339 -20.02 5.46 -6.05
N GLU A 340 -19.31 5.24 -7.16
CA GLU A 340 -19.15 6.25 -8.22
C GLU A 340 -20.49 6.58 -8.90
N GLU A 341 -21.32 5.57 -9.17
CA GLU A 341 -22.69 5.73 -9.67
C GLU A 341 -23.59 6.48 -8.68
N ASP A 342 -23.54 6.13 -7.38
CA ASP A 342 -24.27 6.83 -6.31
C ASP A 342 -23.83 8.32 -6.24
N ILE A 343 -22.54 8.61 -6.38
CA ILE A 343 -22.03 9.99 -6.42
C ILE A 343 -22.53 10.71 -7.67
N HIS A 344 -22.57 10.04 -8.83
CA HIS A 344 -23.04 10.63 -10.07
C HIS A 344 -24.52 10.99 -9.99
N SER A 345 -25.37 10.06 -9.56
CA SER A 345 -26.81 10.28 -9.39
C SER A 345 -27.10 11.41 -8.39
N LEU A 346 -26.43 11.45 -7.23
CA LEU A 346 -26.59 12.56 -6.27
C LEU A 346 -26.15 13.92 -6.83
N LYS A 347 -25.13 13.96 -7.70
CA LYS A 347 -24.74 15.20 -8.39
C LYS A 347 -25.80 15.65 -9.39
N GLU A 348 -26.40 14.72 -10.12
CA GLU A 348 -27.52 15.01 -11.04
C GLU A 348 -28.73 15.53 -10.27
N GLU A 349 -29.13 14.86 -9.18
CA GLU A 349 -30.23 15.30 -8.31
C GLU A 349 -29.97 16.70 -7.73
N MET A 350 -28.74 16.97 -7.28
CA MET A 350 -28.34 18.29 -6.81
C MET A 350 -28.47 19.35 -7.91
N ALA A 351 -28.04 19.04 -9.13
CA ALA A 351 -28.16 19.95 -10.27
C ALA A 351 -29.63 20.22 -10.63
N GLN A 352 -30.48 19.20 -10.59
CA GLN A 352 -31.93 19.36 -10.77
C GLN A 352 -32.55 20.26 -9.71
N HIS A 353 -32.24 20.04 -8.43
CA HIS A 353 -32.74 20.90 -7.35
C HIS A 353 -32.30 22.36 -7.51
N LEU A 354 -31.04 22.61 -7.89
CA LEU A 354 -30.55 23.97 -8.15
C LEU A 354 -31.34 24.64 -9.29
N GLN A 355 -31.67 23.90 -10.34
CA GLN A 355 -32.50 24.39 -11.44
C GLN A 355 -33.92 24.73 -10.96
N ASP A 356 -34.56 23.83 -10.19
CA ASP A 356 -35.89 24.07 -9.62
C ASP A 356 -35.92 25.29 -8.69
N TYR A 357 -34.88 25.49 -7.89
CA TYR A 357 -34.75 26.67 -7.03
C TYR A 357 -34.61 27.96 -7.84
N GLN A 358 -33.83 27.93 -8.93
CA GLN A 358 -33.69 29.08 -9.82
C GLN A 358 -35.02 29.42 -10.50
N ASP A 359 -35.77 28.42 -10.95
CA ASP A 359 -37.08 28.60 -11.57
C ASP A 359 -38.11 29.16 -10.57
N LEU A 360 -38.12 28.65 -9.34
CA LEU A 360 -38.96 29.19 -8.26
C LEU A 360 -38.59 30.64 -7.91
N LEU A 361 -37.30 30.96 -7.87
CA LEU A 361 -36.81 32.32 -7.67
C LEU A 361 -37.31 33.25 -8.79
N ASN A 362 -37.23 32.80 -10.04
CA ASN A 362 -37.73 33.56 -11.20
C ASN A 362 -39.25 33.84 -11.07
N VAL A 363 -40.05 32.85 -10.68
CA VAL A 363 -41.49 33.04 -10.42
C VAL A 363 -41.72 34.03 -9.28
N LYS A 364 -40.96 33.94 -8.19
CA LYS A 364 -41.06 34.90 -7.07
C LYS A 364 -40.76 36.32 -7.51
N LEU A 365 -39.72 36.52 -8.33
CA LEU A 365 -39.38 37.84 -8.88
C LEU A 365 -40.51 38.38 -9.77
N ALA A 366 -41.12 37.54 -10.61
CA ALA A 366 -42.28 37.92 -11.41
C ALA A 366 -43.46 38.35 -10.53
N LEU A 367 -43.77 37.59 -9.47
CA LEU A 367 -44.83 37.95 -8.52
C LEU A 367 -44.53 39.26 -7.76
N ASP A 368 -43.29 39.52 -7.37
CA ASP A 368 -42.92 40.81 -6.76
C ASP A 368 -43.13 41.97 -7.74
N MET A 369 -42.78 41.78 -9.02
CA MET A 369 -43.07 42.75 -10.07
C MET A 369 -44.58 42.98 -10.18
N GLU A 370 -45.40 41.92 -10.21
CA GLU A 370 -46.86 42.04 -10.22
C GLU A 370 -47.36 42.82 -9.00
N ILE A 371 -46.95 42.46 -7.78
CA ILE A 371 -47.33 43.16 -6.53
C ILE A 371 -46.94 44.64 -6.58
N THR A 372 -45.74 44.97 -7.06
CA THR A 372 -45.32 46.37 -7.18
C THR A 372 -46.14 47.13 -8.22
N THR A 373 -46.52 46.51 -9.33
CA THR A 373 -47.43 47.12 -10.31
C THR A 373 -48.84 47.30 -9.75
N TYR A 374 -49.40 46.30 -9.06
CA TYR A 374 -50.70 46.40 -8.38
C TYR A 374 -50.71 47.50 -7.32
N ARG A 375 -49.65 47.62 -6.50
CA ARG A 375 -49.49 48.72 -5.52
C ARG A 375 -49.50 50.09 -6.20
N LYS A 376 -48.73 50.28 -7.27
CA LYS A 376 -48.70 51.54 -8.04
C LYS A 376 -50.08 51.89 -8.61
N LEU A 377 -50.82 50.91 -9.11
CA LEU A 377 -52.16 51.14 -9.66
C LEU A 377 -53.16 51.52 -8.56
N LEU A 378 -53.09 50.88 -7.39
CA LEU A 378 -53.89 51.21 -6.21
C LEU A 378 -53.58 52.62 -5.68
N GLU A 379 -52.30 52.99 -5.56
CA GLU A 379 -51.87 54.35 -5.20
C GLU A 379 -52.38 55.39 -6.22
N GLY A 380 -52.41 55.02 -7.51
CA GLY A 380 -52.99 55.82 -8.60
C GLY A 380 -54.52 55.98 -8.52
N GLU A 381 -55.24 55.01 -7.97
CA GLU A 381 -56.69 55.11 -7.69
C GLU A 381 -56.97 55.88 -6.40
N GLU A 382 -56.19 55.69 -5.34
CA GLU A 382 -56.28 56.47 -4.11
C GLU A 382 -56.08 57.97 -4.41
N SER A 383 -55.17 58.32 -5.31
CA SER A 383 -54.98 59.71 -5.76
C SER A 383 -56.12 60.26 -6.64
N ARG A 384 -56.95 59.41 -7.27
CA ARG A 384 -58.21 59.83 -7.91
C ARG A 384 -59.37 59.97 -6.93
N ILE A 385 -59.40 59.14 -5.88
CA ILE A 385 -60.50 59.03 -4.92
C ILE A 385 -60.33 59.95 -3.70
N THR A 386 -59.15 60.56 -3.50
CA THR A 386 -58.91 61.50 -2.39
C THR A 386 -59.61 62.85 -2.61
N ILE A 387 -60.79 62.98 -2.00
CA ILE A 387 -61.29 64.23 -1.41
C ILE A 387 -60.32 64.64 -0.29
N PRO A 388 -59.94 65.92 -0.14
CA PRO A 388 -58.88 66.32 0.78
C PRO A 388 -59.29 66.08 2.24
N VAL A 389 -58.63 65.13 2.92
CA VAL A 389 -58.52 65.08 4.37
C VAL A 389 -57.06 64.79 4.74
N GLN A 390 -56.39 65.86 5.15
CA GLN A 390 -55.29 66.00 6.10
C GLN A 390 -54.26 64.85 6.23
N SER A 391 -53.05 65.20 5.82
CA SER A 391 -51.78 64.56 6.16
C SER A 391 -51.65 64.15 7.63
N PHE A 392 -51.22 62.91 7.84
CA PHE A 392 -50.46 62.50 9.02
C PHE A 392 -49.18 61.78 8.58
N SER A 393 -48.05 62.44 8.85
CA SER A 393 -46.78 61.93 9.36
C SER A 393 -46.16 60.64 8.77
N ASN A 394 -45.18 60.86 7.88
CA ASN A 394 -43.85 60.25 7.84
C ASN A 394 -43.67 58.83 8.44
N LEU A 395 -43.62 57.83 7.55
CA LEU A 395 -42.89 56.58 7.78
C LEU A 395 -41.60 56.62 6.96
N GLN A 396 -40.47 56.79 7.65
CA GLN A 396 -39.14 56.60 7.09
C GLN A 396 -38.97 55.11 6.75
N ILE A 397 -39.18 54.75 5.48
CA ILE A 397 -38.69 53.50 4.92
C ILE A 397 -37.20 53.70 4.67
N ARG A 398 -36.39 53.07 5.52
CA ARG A 398 -34.97 52.86 5.28
C ARG A 398 -34.83 51.98 4.05
N GLU A 399 -34.40 52.58 2.94
CA GLU A 399 -33.77 51.87 1.84
C GLU A 399 -32.58 51.08 2.41
N THR A 400 -32.70 49.76 2.45
CA THR A 400 -31.52 48.91 2.45
C THR A 400 -31.04 48.82 1.01
N SER A 401 -30.11 49.71 0.67
CA SER A 401 -29.19 49.52 -0.45
C SER A 401 -28.59 48.12 -0.31
N LEU A 402 -29.05 47.16 -1.11
CA LEU A 402 -28.24 46.02 -1.45
C LEU A 402 -27.32 46.51 -2.54
N ASP A 403 -26.07 46.79 -2.14
CA ASP A 403 -24.94 46.89 -3.04
C ASP A 403 -24.83 45.58 -3.82
N THR A 404 -25.56 45.46 -4.93
CA THR A 404 -25.05 44.71 -6.07
C THR A 404 -23.89 45.55 -6.61
N LYS A 405 -22.70 45.36 -6.03
CA LYS A 405 -21.46 45.64 -6.75
C LYS A 405 -21.57 44.88 -8.06
N SER A 406 -21.81 45.64 -9.12
CA SER A 406 -21.53 45.26 -10.48
C SER A 406 -20.14 44.62 -10.47
N VAL A 407 -20.08 43.29 -10.60
CA VAL A 407 -18.85 42.64 -11.02
C VAL A 407 -18.63 43.15 -12.42
N SER A 408 -17.70 44.10 -12.52
CA SER A 408 -17.13 44.57 -13.76
C SER A 408 -16.78 43.35 -14.62
N GLU A 409 -17.26 43.37 -15.86
CA GLU A 409 -16.76 42.55 -16.96
C GLU A 409 -15.27 42.84 -17.18
N ALA A 410 -14.42 42.32 -16.30
CA ALA A 410 -13.03 42.13 -16.61
C ALA A 410 -12.97 40.99 -17.62
N HIS A 411 -12.80 41.35 -18.89
CA HIS A 411 -12.44 40.44 -19.97
C HIS A 411 -11.25 39.58 -19.52
N VAL A 412 -11.52 38.37 -19.04
CA VAL A 412 -10.46 37.39 -18.77
C VAL A 412 -10.02 36.86 -20.12
N LYS A 413 -9.02 37.53 -20.71
CA LYS A 413 -8.24 36.98 -21.83
C LYS A 413 -7.58 35.70 -21.34
N ARG A 414 -8.16 34.55 -21.67
CA ARG A 414 -7.57 33.23 -21.39
C ARG A 414 -6.43 33.02 -22.39
N SER A 415 -5.19 33.12 -21.93
CA SER A 415 -4.02 32.69 -22.71
C SER A 415 -3.90 31.17 -22.63
N ILE A 416 -3.94 30.50 -23.78
CA ILE A 416 -3.73 29.06 -23.88
C ILE A 416 -2.23 28.81 -24.01
N VAL A 417 -1.65 28.10 -23.04
CA VAL A 417 -0.25 27.69 -23.07
C VAL A 417 -0.20 26.21 -23.46
N VAL A 418 0.27 25.93 -24.67
CA VAL A 418 0.48 24.56 -25.14
C VAL A 418 1.87 24.11 -24.73
N LYS A 419 1.93 23.04 -23.94
CA LYS A 419 3.17 22.36 -23.58
C LYS A 419 3.29 21.05 -24.36
N THR A 420 4.30 20.95 -25.19
CA THR A 420 4.70 19.69 -25.83
C THR A 420 5.92 19.14 -25.13
N VAL A 421 5.81 17.90 -24.66
CA VAL A 421 6.85 17.18 -23.93
C VAL A 421 7.21 15.94 -24.73
N GLU A 422 8.46 15.85 -25.18
CA GLU A 422 9.00 14.65 -25.83
C GLU A 422 9.65 13.77 -24.76
N THR A 423 9.11 12.56 -24.58
CA THR A 423 9.64 11.54 -23.65
C THR A 423 10.13 10.32 -24.42
N ARG A 424 11.25 9.76 -23.97
CA ARG A 424 11.71 8.42 -24.36
C ARG A 424 12.21 7.72 -23.10
N ASP A 425 11.75 6.49 -22.89
CA ASP A 425 12.10 5.65 -21.73
C ASP A 425 11.81 6.30 -20.35
N GLY A 426 10.76 7.13 -20.29
CA GLY A 426 10.29 7.74 -19.04
C GLY A 426 11.02 9.01 -18.60
N GLU A 427 12.10 9.41 -19.28
CA GLU A 427 12.80 10.67 -19.01
C GLU A 427 12.42 11.78 -20.02
N VAL A 428 12.22 13.00 -19.52
CA VAL A 428 11.84 14.18 -20.32
C VAL A 428 13.09 14.79 -20.94
N LEU A 429 13.27 14.64 -22.26
CA LEU A 429 14.48 15.09 -22.95
C LEU A 429 14.41 16.56 -23.40
N LYS A 430 13.20 17.11 -23.61
CA LYS A 430 13.01 18.51 -24.01
C LYS A 430 11.60 19.02 -23.69
N GLU A 431 11.49 20.16 -23.01
CA GLU A 431 10.23 20.89 -22.80
C GLU A 431 10.28 22.20 -23.60
N SER A 432 9.30 22.43 -24.46
CA SER A 432 9.11 23.71 -25.15
C SER A 432 7.73 24.28 -24.84
N LYS A 433 7.69 25.56 -24.47
CA LYS A 433 6.46 26.29 -24.14
C LYS A 433 6.26 27.39 -25.17
N GLN A 434 5.15 27.36 -25.89
CA GLN A 434 4.80 28.41 -26.83
C GLN A 434 3.46 29.04 -26.39
N GLU A 435 3.51 30.33 -26.07
CA GLU A 435 2.33 31.10 -25.70
C GLU A 435 1.68 31.66 -26.97
N HIS A 436 0.45 31.22 -27.26
CA HIS A 436 -0.39 31.89 -28.25
C HIS A 436 -1.28 32.91 -27.54
N LYS A 437 -1.07 34.19 -27.86
CA LYS A 437 -1.99 35.27 -27.53
C LYS A 437 -3.02 35.35 -28.64
N GLU A 438 -4.25 34.91 -28.38
CA GLU A 438 -5.39 35.28 -29.22
C GLU A 438 -5.64 36.79 -29.04
N VAL A 439 -5.69 37.52 -30.17
CA VAL A 439 -5.82 38.99 -30.23
C VAL A 439 -7.22 39.42 -29.81
#